data_AF-A0A376GFN4-F1
#
_entry.id   AF-A0A376GFN4-F1
#
_cell.length_a   1.000
_cell.length_b   1.000
_cell.length_c   1.000
_cell.angle_alpha   90.00
_cell.angle_beta   90.00
_cell.angle_gamma   90.00
#
_symmetry.space_group_name_H-M   'P 1'
#
loop_
_entity.id
_entity.type
_entity.pdbx_description
1 polymer ?
#
loop_
_entity_poly.entity_id
_entity_poly.type
_entity_poly.pdbx_seq_one_letter_code
_entity_poly.pdbx_strand_id
1 'polypeptide(L)'
;MLYTNYFHIIFMSKKKNLNRIKNITSEKGISSRLLSLWVNVDYTTVSQWNSNNYQPSSDKLNKIGELLEVDNRELLEPQNRIDTGFAKALQKELERLHKEENIPYEVVEKDSSTGKAISVNNPKIIKALKDFAKRYKEA
;
A
#
# COMPACT_ATOMS: atom_id res chain seq x y z
N MET A 1 6.88 -42.96 1.94
CA MET A 1 7.58 -41.70 1.63
C MET A 1 6.89 -40.90 0.50
N LEU A 2 5.55 -40.76 0.51
CA LEU A 2 4.82 -39.90 -0.44
C LEU A 2 4.03 -38.77 0.25
N TYR A 3 3.84 -38.84 1.57
CA TYR A 3 3.11 -37.82 2.34
C TYR A 3 3.89 -36.52 2.55
N THR A 4 5.21 -36.58 2.61
CA THR A 4 6.07 -35.39 2.81
C THR A 4 6.06 -34.45 1.61
N ASN A 5 5.91 -34.97 0.39
CA ASN A 5 5.83 -34.14 -0.82
C ASN A 5 4.45 -33.47 -0.99
N TYR A 6 3.37 -34.15 -0.60
CA TYR A 6 2.02 -33.58 -0.69
C TYR A 6 1.79 -32.46 0.34
N PHE A 7 2.36 -32.60 1.54
CA PHE A 7 2.24 -31.58 2.59
C PHE A 7 3.07 -30.31 2.27
N HIS A 8 4.21 -30.46 1.59
CA HIS A 8 5.04 -29.31 1.16
C HIS A 8 4.36 -28.48 0.06
N ILE A 9 3.54 -29.09 -0.79
CA ILE A 9 2.77 -28.38 -1.85
C ILE A 9 1.61 -27.56 -1.25
N ILE A 10 0.97 -28.03 -0.17
CA ILE A 10 -0.14 -27.33 0.48
C ILE A 10 0.35 -26.12 1.30
N PHE A 11 1.61 -26.14 1.76
CA PHE A 11 2.23 -25.05 2.51
C PHE A 11 3.12 -24.13 1.64
N MET A 12 2.82 -23.97 0.35
CA MET A 12 3.25 -22.76 -0.35
C MET A 12 2.38 -21.62 0.19
N SER A 13 2.97 -20.77 1.05
CA SER A 13 2.40 -19.50 1.52
C SER A 13 1.55 -18.88 0.41
N LYS A 14 0.20 -18.93 0.55
CA LYS A 14 -0.72 -18.33 -0.42
C LYS A 14 -0.37 -16.85 -0.49
N LYS A 15 0.34 -16.47 -1.55
CA LYS A 15 0.66 -15.08 -1.81
C LYS A 15 -0.63 -14.28 -1.81
N LYS A 16 -0.71 -13.27 -0.94
CA LYS A 16 -1.87 -12.38 -0.90
C LYS A 16 -1.98 -11.68 -2.25
N ASN A 17 -3.07 -11.90 -2.96
CA ASN A 17 -3.40 -11.12 -4.15
C ASN A 17 -3.63 -9.67 -3.71
N LEU A 18 -3.06 -8.71 -4.44
CA LEU A 18 -3.22 -7.28 -4.21
C LEU A 18 -4.11 -6.65 -5.29
N ASN A 19 -4.01 -7.13 -6.53
CA ASN A 19 -4.84 -6.75 -7.65
C ASN A 19 -5.63 -7.95 -8.21
N ARG A 20 -6.69 -7.61 -8.96
CA ARG A 20 -7.64 -8.49 -9.64
C ARG A 20 -7.58 -8.38 -11.17
N ILE A 21 -6.49 -7.82 -11.72
CA ILE A 21 -6.38 -7.49 -13.15
C ILE A 21 -6.62 -8.74 -14.01
N LYS A 22 -5.97 -9.87 -13.67
CA LYS A 22 -6.14 -11.14 -14.38
C LYS A 22 -7.60 -11.61 -14.37
N ASN A 23 -8.30 -11.49 -13.25
CA ASN A 23 -9.69 -11.89 -13.12
C ASN A 23 -10.56 -11.08 -14.09
N ILE A 24 -10.48 -9.75 -14.03
CA ILE A 24 -11.30 -8.85 -14.85
C ILE A 24 -10.96 -8.99 -16.34
N THR A 25 -9.68 -9.11 -16.71
CA THR A 25 -9.30 -9.33 -18.12
C THR A 25 -9.83 -10.66 -18.63
N SER A 26 -9.85 -11.71 -17.79
CA SER A 26 -10.37 -13.02 -18.19
C SER A 26 -11.89 -13.00 -18.36
N GLU A 27 -12.61 -12.34 -17.44
CA GLU A 27 -14.07 -12.14 -17.51
C GLU A 27 -14.47 -11.35 -18.77
N LYS A 28 -13.66 -10.36 -19.18
CA LYS A 28 -13.90 -9.53 -20.37
C LYS A 28 -13.28 -10.08 -21.67
N GLY A 29 -12.58 -11.22 -21.63
CA GLY A 29 -11.92 -11.80 -22.81
C GLY A 29 -10.73 -10.98 -23.35
N ILE A 30 -10.12 -10.14 -22.51
CA ILE A 30 -9.00 -9.26 -22.86
C ILE A 30 -7.67 -9.98 -22.63
N SER A 31 -6.79 -9.95 -23.64
CA SER A 31 -5.48 -10.61 -23.55
C SER A 31 -4.44 -9.76 -22.84
N SER A 32 -3.49 -10.41 -22.16
CA SER A 32 -2.30 -9.76 -21.60
C SER A 32 -1.47 -9.02 -22.65
N ARG A 33 -1.55 -9.46 -23.92
CA ARG A 33 -0.88 -8.82 -25.06
C ARG A 33 -1.52 -7.48 -25.41
N LEU A 34 -2.85 -7.41 -25.44
CA LEU A 34 -3.55 -6.13 -25.64
C LEU A 34 -3.22 -5.19 -24.48
N LEU A 35 -3.29 -5.68 -23.25
CA LEU A 35 -2.98 -4.87 -22.07
C LEU A 35 -1.56 -4.30 -22.10
N SER A 36 -0.56 -5.11 -22.49
CA SER A 36 0.84 -4.68 -22.56
C SER A 36 1.06 -3.59 -23.60
N LEU A 37 0.40 -3.71 -24.76
CA LEU A 37 0.46 -2.70 -25.82
C LEU A 37 -0.24 -1.40 -25.41
N TRP A 38 -1.42 -1.50 -24.79
CA TRP A 38 -2.21 -0.34 -24.36
C TRP A 38 -1.45 0.57 -23.39
N VAL A 39 -0.78 -0.02 -22.39
CA VAL A 39 -0.02 0.75 -21.38
C VAL A 39 1.48 0.88 -21.68
N ASN A 40 1.89 0.47 -22.90
CA ASN A 40 3.26 0.51 -23.40
C ASN A 40 4.30 -0.08 -22.42
N VAL A 41 4.15 -1.38 -22.12
CA VAL A 41 5.08 -2.15 -21.28
C VAL A 41 5.38 -3.51 -21.91
N ASP A 42 6.44 -4.15 -21.43
CA ASP A 42 6.74 -5.53 -21.81
C ASP A 42 5.65 -6.49 -21.32
N TYR A 43 5.42 -7.54 -22.12
CA TYR A 43 4.48 -8.60 -21.78
C TYR A 43 4.79 -9.25 -20.43
N THR A 44 6.09 -9.40 -20.11
CA THR A 44 6.54 -9.94 -18.83
C THR A 44 6.09 -9.07 -17.65
N THR A 45 6.05 -7.74 -17.79
CA THR A 45 5.54 -6.84 -16.75
C THR A 45 4.06 -7.12 -16.46
N VAL A 46 3.23 -7.27 -17.49
CA VAL A 46 1.81 -7.64 -17.33
C VAL A 46 1.67 -9.02 -16.68
N SER A 47 2.52 -9.98 -17.05
CA SER A 47 2.55 -11.31 -16.42
C SER A 47 2.85 -11.23 -14.91
N GLN A 48 3.80 -10.36 -14.51
CA GLN A 48 4.10 -10.11 -13.10
C GLN A 48 2.92 -9.43 -12.37
N TRP A 49 2.17 -8.54 -13.02
CA TRP A 49 0.94 -7.97 -12.46
C TRP A 49 -0.14 -9.03 -12.24
N ASN A 50 -0.39 -9.88 -13.25
CA ASN A 50 -1.35 -10.97 -13.19
C ASN A 50 -1.00 -12.02 -12.11
N SER A 51 0.29 -12.16 -11.80
CA SER A 51 0.80 -13.05 -10.76
C SER A 51 0.99 -12.35 -9.40
N ASN A 52 0.57 -11.09 -9.29
CA ASN A 52 0.72 -10.24 -8.11
C ASN A 52 2.18 -10.09 -7.60
N ASN A 53 3.17 -10.35 -8.46
CA ASN A 53 4.59 -10.22 -8.16
C ASN A 53 5.07 -8.77 -8.17
N TYR A 54 4.49 -7.97 -9.06
CA TYR A 54 4.70 -6.54 -9.17
C TYR A 54 3.34 -5.88 -9.33
N GLN A 55 3.21 -4.60 -9.01
CA GLN A 55 1.96 -3.86 -9.13
C GLN A 55 2.11 -2.76 -10.18
N PRO A 56 1.07 -2.45 -10.96
CA PRO A 56 1.10 -1.28 -11.83
C PRO A 56 1.22 0.00 -10.97
N SER A 57 1.82 1.04 -11.54
CA SER A 57 1.68 2.39 -10.97
C SER A 57 0.22 2.85 -11.04
N SER A 58 -0.14 3.89 -10.28
CA SER A 58 -1.48 4.48 -10.33
C SER A 58 -1.89 4.89 -11.75
N ASP A 59 -0.99 5.53 -12.50
CA ASP A 59 -1.22 5.91 -13.91
C ASP A 59 -1.55 4.69 -14.80
N LYS A 60 -0.77 3.61 -14.67
CA LYS A 60 -1.01 2.39 -15.46
C LYS A 60 -2.30 1.70 -15.02
N LEU A 61 -2.57 1.63 -13.72
CA LEU A 61 -3.83 1.09 -13.20
C LEU A 61 -5.03 1.86 -13.75
N ASN A 62 -4.94 3.20 -13.82
CA ASN A 62 -5.99 4.05 -14.38
C ASN A 62 -6.24 3.77 -15.87
N LYS A 63 -5.17 3.69 -16.67
CA LYS A 63 -5.28 3.33 -18.10
C LYS A 63 -5.89 1.94 -18.30
N ILE A 64 -5.59 1.00 -17.41
CA ILE A 64 -6.20 -0.34 -17.43
C ILE A 64 -7.69 -0.25 -17.09
N GLY A 65 -8.09 0.55 -16.10
CA GLY A 65 -9.49 0.80 -15.76
C GLY A 65 -10.27 1.43 -16.91
N GLU A 66 -9.68 2.40 -17.61
CA GLU A 66 -10.24 3.01 -18.82
C GLU A 66 -10.43 1.98 -19.95
N LEU A 67 -9.41 1.18 -20.25
CA LEU A 67 -9.51 0.11 -21.27
C LEU A 67 -10.57 -0.93 -20.93
N LEU A 68 -10.66 -1.30 -19.65
CA LEU A 68 -11.58 -2.35 -19.19
C LEU A 68 -12.96 -1.81 -18.86
N GLU A 69 -13.17 -0.49 -18.90
CA GLU A 69 -14.43 0.17 -18.53
C GLU A 69 -14.93 -0.24 -17.12
N VAL A 70 -14.02 -0.19 -16.13
CA VAL A 70 -14.32 -0.49 -14.72
C VAL A 70 -13.65 0.54 -13.80
N ASP A 71 -14.16 0.69 -12.58
CA ASP A 71 -13.50 1.54 -11.58
C ASP A 71 -12.17 0.91 -11.13
N ASN A 72 -11.15 1.73 -10.86
CA ASN A 72 -9.85 1.27 -10.36
C ASN A 72 -9.97 0.43 -9.08
N ARG A 73 -11.00 0.65 -8.26
CA ARG A 73 -11.29 -0.15 -7.05
C ARG A 73 -11.63 -1.59 -7.39
N GLU A 74 -12.26 -1.86 -8.54
CA GLU A 74 -12.60 -3.21 -8.99
C GLU A 74 -11.36 -4.01 -9.41
N LEU A 75 -10.32 -3.30 -9.85
CA LEU A 75 -9.01 -3.87 -10.21
C LEU A 75 -8.14 -4.22 -9.00
N LEU A 76 -8.53 -3.83 -7.78
CA LEU A 76 -7.80 -4.10 -6.55
C LEU A 76 -8.52 -5.13 -5.69
N GLU A 77 -7.76 -5.95 -4.96
CA GLU A 77 -8.34 -6.81 -3.96
C GLU A 77 -8.84 -5.99 -2.76
N PRO A 78 -10.03 -6.29 -2.22
CA PRO A 78 -10.49 -5.69 -0.97
C PRO A 78 -9.48 -5.92 0.15
N GLN A 79 -9.17 -4.84 0.87
CA GLN A 79 -8.21 -4.92 1.98
C GLN A 79 -8.87 -5.34 3.30
N ASN A 80 -10.21 -5.39 3.35
CA ASN A 80 -11.02 -5.79 4.51
C ASN A 80 -10.59 -5.10 5.81
N ARG A 81 -10.21 -3.82 5.71
CA ARG A 81 -9.82 -3.02 6.87
C ARG A 81 -11.08 -2.72 7.70
N ILE A 82 -10.93 -2.76 9.02
CA ILE A 82 -11.98 -2.43 9.97
C ILE A 82 -11.72 -1.02 10.50
N ASP A 83 -12.76 -0.20 10.57
CA ASP A 83 -12.67 1.08 11.28
C ASP A 83 -12.70 0.83 12.78
N THR A 84 -11.53 0.89 13.41
CA THR A 84 -11.37 0.74 14.85
C THR A 84 -11.50 2.07 15.60
N GLY A 85 -11.60 3.21 14.89
CA GLY A 85 -11.43 4.54 15.49
C GLY A 85 -9.97 4.96 15.67
N PHE A 86 -9.01 4.15 15.20
CA PHE A 86 -7.56 4.41 15.32
C PHE A 86 -7.14 5.81 14.86
N ALA A 87 -7.65 6.26 13.71
CA ALA A 87 -7.32 7.58 13.18
C ALA A 87 -7.81 8.71 14.11
N LYS A 88 -9.02 8.57 14.68
CA LYS A 88 -9.59 9.55 15.62
C LYS A 88 -8.79 9.58 16.93
N ALA A 89 -8.37 8.41 17.43
CA ALA A 89 -7.55 8.31 18.62
C ALA A 89 -6.18 8.98 18.43
N LEU A 90 -5.52 8.74 17.28
CA LEU A 90 -4.27 9.40 16.93
C LEU A 90 -4.42 10.92 16.77
N GLN A 91 -5.51 11.37 16.15
CA GLN A 91 -5.80 12.79 16.03
C GLN A 91 -5.95 13.46 17.40
N LYS A 92 -6.65 12.81 18.34
CA LYS A 92 -6.78 13.30 19.71
C LYS A 92 -5.43 13.36 20.42
N GLU A 93 -4.58 12.35 20.24
CA GLU A 93 -3.24 12.35 20.82
C GLU A 93 -2.35 13.45 20.23
N LEU A 94 -2.43 13.69 18.90
CA LEU A 94 -1.74 14.80 18.25
C LEU A 94 -2.15 16.14 18.87
N GLU A 95 -3.45 16.35 19.06
CA GLU A 95 -3.97 17.56 19.67
C GLU A 95 -3.54 17.72 21.12
N ARG A 96 -3.49 16.64 21.89
CA ARG A 96 -2.99 16.63 23.27
C ARG A 96 -1.52 17.07 23.32
N LEU A 97 -0.67 16.45 22.50
CA LEU A 97 0.76 16.77 22.42
C LEU A 97 0.99 18.23 22.02
N HIS A 98 0.18 18.77 21.12
CA HIS A 98 0.34 20.15 20.68
C HIS A 98 -0.24 21.16 21.66
N LYS A 99 -1.46 20.95 22.16
CA LYS A 99 -2.19 21.93 23.00
C LYS A 99 -1.79 21.87 24.46
N GLU A 100 -1.55 20.67 24.99
CA GLU A 100 -1.27 20.47 26.42
C GLU A 100 0.23 20.41 26.71
N GLU A 101 1.00 19.72 25.85
CA GLU A 101 2.46 19.62 26.01
C GLU A 101 3.24 20.71 25.24
N ASN A 102 2.54 21.56 24.49
CA ASN A 102 3.12 22.65 23.69
C ASN A 102 4.24 22.17 22.74
N ILE A 103 4.11 20.95 22.21
CA ILE A 103 5.07 20.39 21.26
C ILE A 103 4.77 20.96 19.87
N PRO A 104 5.71 21.65 19.21
CA PRO A 104 5.48 22.17 17.86
C PRO A 104 5.49 21.04 16.84
N TYR A 105 4.72 21.19 15.75
CA TYR A 105 4.69 20.21 14.66
C TYR A 105 6.02 20.09 13.92
N GLU A 106 6.75 21.21 13.83
CA GLU A 106 8.02 21.32 13.12
C GLU A 106 9.11 21.89 14.02
N VAL A 107 10.35 21.58 13.70
CA VAL A 107 11.55 22.14 14.33
C VAL A 107 12.56 22.52 13.24
N VAL A 108 13.44 23.46 13.55
CA VAL A 108 14.52 23.83 12.65
C VAL A 108 15.71 22.91 12.90
N GLU A 109 16.14 22.21 11.86
CA GLU A 109 17.36 21.39 11.87
C GLU A 109 18.35 21.90 10.82
N LYS A 110 19.63 21.54 10.99
CA LYS A 110 20.64 21.82 9.97
C LYS A 110 20.69 20.66 8.99
N ASP A 111 20.52 20.97 7.71
CA ASP A 111 20.69 20.01 6.63
C ASP A 111 22.08 19.37 6.71
N SER A 112 22.12 18.03 6.75
CA SER A 112 23.36 17.30 6.98
C SER A 112 24.36 17.40 5.82
N SER A 113 23.91 17.83 4.64
CA SER A 113 24.74 17.94 3.43
C SER A 113 25.20 19.38 3.16
N THR A 114 24.38 20.37 3.50
CA THR A 114 24.59 21.78 3.13
C THR A 114 24.75 22.71 4.34
N GLY A 115 24.43 22.24 5.55
CA GLY A 115 24.46 23.04 6.78
C GLY A 115 23.36 24.11 6.88
N LYS A 116 22.47 24.19 5.89
CA LYS A 116 21.37 25.16 5.82
C LYS A 116 20.28 24.81 6.86
N ALA A 117 19.72 25.83 7.50
CA ALA A 117 18.55 25.65 8.35
C ALA A 117 17.33 25.23 7.51
N ILE A 118 16.73 24.09 7.84
CA ILE A 118 15.54 23.53 7.21
C ILE A 118 14.45 23.27 8.27
N SER A 119 13.19 23.53 7.92
CA SER A 119 12.06 23.13 8.75
C SER A 119 11.75 21.66 8.49
N VAL A 120 11.72 20.85 9.54
CA VAL A 120 11.41 19.41 9.47
C VAL A 120 10.35 19.04 10.49
N ASN A 121 9.60 17.97 10.21
CA ASN A 121 8.63 17.43 11.17
C ASN A 121 9.33 17.05 12.49
N ASN A 122 8.75 17.48 13.62
CA ASN A 122 9.34 17.32 14.93
C ASN A 122 9.53 15.83 15.30
N PRO A 123 10.77 15.35 15.50
CA PRO A 123 11.01 13.94 15.82
C PRO A 123 10.32 13.50 17.12
N LYS A 124 10.13 14.41 18.09
CA LYS A 124 9.46 14.10 19.37
C LYS A 124 7.99 13.77 19.16
N ILE A 125 7.26 14.56 18.37
CA ILE A 125 5.83 14.31 18.11
C ILE A 125 5.65 13.02 17.29
N ILE A 126 6.52 12.79 16.30
CA ILE A 126 6.50 11.55 15.52
C ILE A 126 6.71 10.34 16.41
N LYS A 127 7.69 10.40 17.32
CA LYS A 127 7.97 9.30 18.25
C LYS A 127 6.78 9.05 19.18
N ALA A 128 6.23 10.10 19.79
CA ALA A 128 5.07 9.99 20.69
C ALA A 128 3.85 9.35 20.00
N LEU A 129 3.53 9.79 18.78
CA LEU A 129 2.43 9.22 17.98
C LEU A 129 2.68 7.76 17.60
N LYS A 130 3.92 7.39 17.25
CA LYS A 130 4.29 5.99 16.98
C LYS A 130 4.18 5.12 18.23
N ASP A 131 4.62 5.63 19.38
CA ASP A 131 4.53 4.93 20.65
C ASP A 131 3.05 4.74 21.07
N PHE A 132 2.22 5.77 20.91
CA PHE A 132 0.76 5.68 21.10
C PHE A 132 0.12 4.66 20.14
N ALA A 133 0.48 4.72 18.86
CA ALA A 133 -0.06 3.83 17.84
C ALA A 133 0.25 2.36 18.11
N LYS A 134 1.44 2.07 18.64
CA LYS A 134 1.83 0.72 19.05
C LYS A 134 0.91 0.22 20.18
N ARG A 135 0.77 1.00 21.25
CA ARG A 135 -0.09 0.63 22.40
C ARG A 135 -1.55 0.45 22.00
N TYR A 136 -2.08 1.32 21.15
CA TYR A 136 -3.47 1.23 20.69
C TYR A 136 -3.77 -0.06 19.92
N LYS A 137 -2.79 -0.58 19.17
CA LYS A 137 -2.95 -1.82 18.38
C LYS A 137 -2.75 -3.09 19.21
N GLU A 138 -2.12 -2.98 20.37
CA GLU A 138 -1.86 -4.09 21.31
C GLU A 138 -2.99 -4.25 22.36
N ALA A 139 -3.86 -3.24 22.51
CA ALA A 139 -5.01 -3.22 23.41
C ALA A 139 -6.24 -3.88 22.77
#